data_AF-A0A6A5AXT0-F1
#
_entry.id   AF-A0A6A5AXT0-F1
#
_cell.length_a   1.000
_cell.length_b   1.000
_cell.length_c   1.000
_cell.angle_alpha   90.00
_cell.angle_beta   90.00
_cell.angle_gamma   90.00
#
_symmetry.space_group_name_H-M   'P 1'
#
loop_
_entity.id
_entity.type
_entity.pdbx_description
1 polymer ?
#
loop_
_entity_poly.entity_id
_entity_poly.type
_entity_poly.pdbx_seq_one_letter_code
_entity_poly.pdbx_strand_id
1 'polypeptide(L)'
;MPVSRMRICPRPVRELDQSDELTDGGTFTVTAQRKLIRDQGEKRQADKFVHKDDATVVDYVARTGTMVDRYYTRMYASDIMGEPSEDQYVNMHSNRLCVGIAPGHCIFTRGLTVKSVEFEPSMVESKVTGKKKKGGVWLNPDTVVCRVTCTNGETFSFRSCIRGALIEINELLTPALLTTKPFTQGYIAIVRPKPVEIVEIQASLLPQQDYSELRHLTAASFR
;
A
#
# COMPACT_ATOMS: atom_id res chain seq x y z
N MET A 1 0.05 71.88 12.87
CA MET A 1 -0.12 70.59 12.18
C MET A 1 0.71 69.59 12.97
N PRO A 2 0.10 68.70 13.77
CA PRO A 2 -0.51 67.51 13.18
C PRO A 2 -1.73 66.90 13.94
N VAL A 3 -2.41 66.02 13.21
CA VAL A 3 -3.35 64.91 13.55
C VAL A 3 -4.58 65.13 14.45
N SER A 4 -5.73 65.14 13.77
CA SER A 4 -7.09 64.94 14.28
C SER A 4 -7.27 63.56 14.93
N ARG A 5 -7.70 63.52 16.20
CA ARG A 5 -8.20 62.32 16.88
C ARG A 5 -9.66 62.09 16.48
N MET A 6 -9.89 61.17 15.55
CA MET A 6 -11.23 60.68 15.19
C MET A 6 -11.85 59.93 16.38
N ARG A 7 -12.98 60.44 16.89
CA ARG A 7 -13.85 59.74 17.84
C ARG A 7 -14.60 58.65 17.08
N ILE A 8 -14.45 57.40 17.50
CA ILE A 8 -15.25 56.28 16.98
C ILE A 8 -16.37 56.02 17.99
N CYS A 9 -17.62 56.12 17.53
CA CYS A 9 -18.84 55.80 18.27
C CYS A 9 -18.93 54.28 18.53
N PRO A 10 -19.42 53.83 19.69
CA PRO A 10 -19.72 52.41 19.91
C PRO A 10 -21.01 52.04 19.17
N ARG A 11 -20.98 51.01 18.32
CA ARG A 11 -22.18 50.37 17.76
C ARG A 11 -22.44 49.03 18.47
N PRO A 12 -23.71 48.62 18.58
CA PRO A 12 -24.16 47.62 19.53
C PRO A 12 -23.77 46.20 19.13
N VAL A 13 -23.56 45.38 20.15
CA VAL A 13 -23.26 43.93 20.08
C VAL A 13 -24.44 43.22 19.42
N ARG A 14 -24.19 42.57 18.27
CA ARG A 14 -25.07 41.53 17.72
C ARG A 14 -24.51 40.19 18.18
N GLU A 15 -25.27 39.49 19.03
CA GLU A 15 -25.10 38.06 19.27
C GLU A 15 -25.35 37.32 17.95
N LEU A 16 -24.37 36.53 17.52
CA LEU A 16 -24.53 35.47 16.55
C LEU A 16 -23.83 34.23 17.10
N ASP A 17 -24.66 33.28 17.46
CA ASP A 17 -24.36 31.87 17.67
C ASP A 17 -23.77 31.28 16.38
N GLN A 18 -22.63 30.60 16.49
CA GLN A 18 -22.22 29.38 15.76
C GLN A 18 -20.70 29.15 15.85
N SER A 19 -20.37 28.00 16.44
CA SER A 19 -19.28 27.06 16.11
C SER A 19 -18.19 27.51 15.13
N ASP A 20 -16.93 27.48 15.59
CA ASP A 20 -15.84 26.69 14.99
C ASP A 20 -14.50 27.04 15.67
N GLU A 21 -14.10 26.24 16.66
CA GLU A 21 -12.70 26.20 17.12
C GLU A 21 -12.00 25.00 16.46
N LEU A 22 -11.29 25.31 15.37
CA LEU A 22 -10.22 24.50 14.81
C LEU A 22 -8.96 24.71 15.64
N THR A 23 -8.57 23.71 16.45
CA THR A 23 -7.16 23.35 16.70
C THR A 23 -7.12 21.93 17.29
N ASP A 24 -6.44 20.98 16.67
CA ASP A 24 -5.03 20.71 16.98
C ASP A 24 -4.54 19.40 16.30
N GLY A 25 -3.24 19.34 16.03
CA GLY A 25 -2.55 18.43 15.13
C GLY A 25 -2.90 16.93 15.25
N GLY A 26 -3.16 16.34 14.09
CA GLY A 26 -3.49 14.93 13.88
C GLY A 26 -2.42 13.97 14.39
N THR A 27 -2.48 13.62 15.67
CA THR A 27 -2.00 12.34 16.16
C THR A 27 -3.11 11.32 15.95
N PHE A 28 -3.01 10.50 14.90
CA PHE A 28 -3.81 9.30 14.80
C PHE A 28 -3.50 8.41 16.02
N THR A 29 -4.34 8.50 17.04
CA THR A 29 -4.17 7.70 18.25
C THR A 29 -4.24 6.22 17.86
N VAL A 30 -3.37 5.39 18.45
CA VAL A 30 -3.38 3.93 18.25
C VAL A 30 -4.78 3.35 18.50
N THR A 31 -5.57 4.01 19.35
CA THR A 31 -6.97 3.71 19.63
C THR A 31 -7.89 3.93 18.41
N ALA A 32 -7.73 5.04 17.68
CA ALA A 32 -8.49 5.32 16.46
C ALA A 32 -8.15 4.30 15.35
N GLN A 33 -6.87 3.94 15.20
CA GLN A 33 -6.46 2.92 14.23
C GLN A 33 -6.99 1.52 14.59
N ARG A 34 -6.96 1.13 15.87
CA ARG A 34 -7.55 -0.13 16.36
C ARG A 34 -9.07 -0.16 16.17
N LYS A 35 -9.75 0.96 16.39
CA LYS A 35 -11.19 1.11 16.14
C LYS A 35 -11.50 0.97 14.66
N LEU A 36 -10.72 1.63 13.78
CA LEU A 36 -10.88 1.50 12.33
C LEU A 36 -10.65 0.06 11.85
N ILE A 37 -9.62 -0.64 12.37
CA ILE A 37 -9.38 -2.05 12.07
C ILE A 37 -10.54 -2.93 12.54
N ARG A 38 -11.12 -2.64 13.71
CA ARG A 38 -12.27 -3.37 14.25
C ARG A 38 -13.53 -3.13 13.42
N ASP A 39 -13.84 -1.87 13.12
CA ASP A 39 -15.01 -1.50 12.31
C ASP A 39 -14.89 -2.03 10.87
N GLN A 40 -13.68 -2.05 10.30
CA GLN A 40 -13.42 -2.72 9.02
C GLN A 40 -13.60 -4.24 9.14
N GLY A 41 -13.17 -4.85 10.25
CA GLY A 41 -13.40 -6.26 10.54
C GLY A 41 -14.89 -6.61 10.68
N GLU A 42 -15.66 -5.77 11.37
CA GLU A 42 -17.10 -5.92 11.61
C GLU A 42 -17.91 -5.73 10.33
N LYS A 43 -17.61 -4.71 9.51
CA LYS A 43 -18.23 -4.54 8.17
C LYS A 43 -17.94 -5.72 7.26
N ARG A 44 -16.69 -6.21 7.26
CA ARG A 44 -16.31 -7.44 6.52
C ARG A 44 -16.99 -8.69 7.05
N GLN A 45 -17.43 -8.72 8.31
CA GLN A 45 -18.14 -9.84 8.91
C GLN A 45 -19.63 -9.76 8.56
N ALA A 46 -20.23 -8.56 8.57
CA ALA A 46 -21.62 -8.35 8.18
C ALA A 46 -21.89 -8.72 6.70
N ASP A 47 -20.99 -8.35 5.78
CA ASP A 47 -21.12 -8.72 4.35
C ASP A 47 -20.98 -10.23 4.10
N LYS A 48 -20.42 -11.00 5.05
CA LYS A 48 -20.18 -12.45 4.92
C LYS A 48 -21.36 -13.34 5.33
N PHE A 49 -22.34 -12.84 6.07
CA PHE A 49 -23.41 -13.66 6.67
C PHE A 49 -24.79 -13.44 6.03
N VAL A 50 -24.85 -13.25 4.71
CA VAL A 50 -26.09 -13.46 3.95
C VAL A 50 -26.12 -14.92 3.51
N HIS A 51 -26.66 -15.80 4.37
CA HIS A 51 -26.99 -17.16 3.99
C HIS A 51 -28.12 -17.13 2.97
N LYS A 52 -27.78 -17.38 1.70
CA LYS A 52 -28.74 -17.83 0.69
C LYS A 52 -28.37 -19.28 0.39
N ASP A 53 -29.24 -20.20 0.77
CA ASP A 53 -28.95 -21.64 0.90
C ASP A 53 -28.69 -22.40 -0.41
N ASP A 54 -28.57 -21.70 -1.55
CA ASP A 54 -28.37 -22.29 -2.88
C ASP A 54 -27.09 -21.79 -3.60
N ALA A 55 -25.99 -21.58 -2.88
CA ALA A 55 -24.72 -21.17 -3.49
C ALA A 55 -23.81 -22.38 -3.81
N THR A 56 -23.48 -22.56 -5.08
CA THR A 56 -22.50 -23.58 -5.52
C THR A 56 -21.09 -23.26 -5.04
N VAL A 57 -20.19 -24.25 -4.97
CA VAL A 57 -18.79 -24.07 -4.53
C VAL A 57 -18.06 -22.99 -5.34
N VAL A 58 -18.39 -22.82 -6.62
CA VAL A 58 -17.83 -21.78 -7.51
C VAL A 58 -18.32 -20.38 -7.10
N ASP A 59 -19.59 -20.24 -6.75
CA ASP A 59 -20.16 -18.98 -6.26
C ASP A 59 -19.62 -18.63 -4.87
N TYR A 60 -19.37 -19.64 -4.03
CA TYR A 60 -18.70 -19.43 -2.74
C TYR A 60 -17.26 -18.92 -2.91
N VAL A 61 -16.47 -19.49 -3.82
CA VAL A 61 -15.09 -19.03 -4.11
C VAL A 61 -15.10 -17.64 -4.75
N ALA A 62 -16.04 -17.36 -5.64
CA ALA A 62 -16.19 -16.03 -6.25
C ALA A 62 -16.60 -14.95 -5.22
N ARG A 63 -17.52 -15.27 -4.30
CA ARG A 63 -17.98 -14.36 -3.24
C ARG A 63 -16.95 -14.13 -2.15
N THR A 64 -16.24 -15.19 -1.78
CA THR A 64 -15.28 -15.10 -0.67
C THR A 64 -13.92 -14.57 -1.12
N GLY A 65 -13.64 -14.50 -2.43
CA GLY A 65 -12.38 -14.02 -2.96
C GLY A 65 -11.20 -14.93 -2.60
N THR A 66 -10.02 -14.62 -3.14
CA THR A 66 -8.80 -15.35 -2.78
C THR A 66 -8.42 -15.07 -1.31
N MET A 67 -7.58 -15.92 -0.70
CA MET A 67 -7.07 -15.65 0.65
C MET A 67 -6.42 -14.27 0.75
N VAL A 68 -5.80 -13.81 -0.33
CA VAL A 68 -5.18 -12.47 -0.38
C VAL A 68 -6.26 -11.39 -0.25
N ASP A 69 -7.34 -11.46 -1.02
CA ASP A 69 -8.37 -10.41 -1.02
C ASP A 69 -9.15 -10.33 0.30
N ARG A 70 -9.24 -11.44 1.05
CA ARG A 70 -9.91 -11.45 2.38
C ARG A 70 -9.12 -10.74 3.47
N TYR A 71 -7.80 -10.84 3.42
CA TYR A 71 -6.91 -10.43 4.52
C TYR A 71 -6.05 -9.22 4.19
N TYR A 72 -5.88 -8.90 2.90
CA TYR A 72 -5.02 -7.83 2.42
C TYR A 72 -5.84 -6.78 1.68
N THR A 73 -5.61 -5.52 2.01
CA THR A 73 -6.08 -4.38 1.20
C THR A 73 -5.01 -4.07 0.16
N ARG A 74 -5.35 -4.17 -1.12
CA ARG A 74 -4.42 -3.92 -2.23
C ARG A 74 -4.40 -2.43 -2.58
N MET A 75 -3.21 -1.87 -2.54
CA MET A 75 -2.91 -0.49 -2.90
C MET A 75 -1.78 -0.48 -3.93
N TYR A 76 -1.57 0.64 -4.62
CA TYR A 76 -0.62 0.74 -5.73
C TYR A 76 0.24 1.99 -5.59
N ALA A 77 1.51 1.84 -5.91
CA ALA A 77 2.44 2.93 -6.17
C ALA A 77 2.64 2.98 -7.69
N SER A 78 2.10 4.01 -8.33
CA SER A 78 2.33 4.27 -9.76
C SER A 78 3.55 5.18 -9.96
N ASP A 79 4.19 5.05 -11.12
CA ASP A 79 5.26 5.94 -11.60
C ASP A 79 6.38 6.16 -10.58
N ILE A 80 6.99 5.05 -10.15
CA ILE A 80 8.01 5.07 -9.11
C ILE A 80 9.21 5.89 -9.59
N MET A 81 9.57 6.90 -8.80
CA MET A 81 10.62 7.88 -9.14
C MET A 81 10.39 8.65 -10.43
N GLY A 82 9.14 8.75 -10.90
CA GLY A 82 8.80 9.44 -12.14
C GLY A 82 9.09 8.64 -13.41
N GLU A 83 9.49 7.36 -13.28
CA GLU A 83 9.62 6.47 -14.43
C GLU A 83 8.25 5.92 -14.83
N PRO A 84 7.81 6.15 -16.08
CA PRO A 84 6.47 5.77 -16.50
C PRO A 84 6.32 4.26 -16.50
N SER A 85 5.24 3.77 -15.88
CA SER A 85 4.87 2.35 -15.86
C SER A 85 5.83 1.43 -15.09
N GLU A 86 6.66 1.96 -14.18
CA GLU A 86 7.30 1.18 -13.11
C GLU A 86 6.37 1.05 -11.90
N ASP A 87 5.24 0.37 -12.08
CA ASP A 87 4.23 0.27 -11.03
C ASP A 87 4.49 -0.91 -10.08
N GLN A 88 4.28 -0.69 -8.79
CA GLN A 88 4.33 -1.73 -7.76
C GLN A 88 3.05 -1.74 -6.94
N TYR A 89 2.65 -2.92 -6.47
CA TYR A 89 1.55 -3.03 -5.53
C TYR A 89 2.06 -3.17 -4.11
N VAL A 90 1.23 -2.72 -3.18
CA VAL A 90 1.40 -2.84 -1.75
C VAL A 90 0.17 -3.52 -1.18
N ASN A 91 0.34 -4.76 -0.72
CA ASN A 91 -0.70 -5.51 -0.02
C ASN A 91 -0.62 -5.24 1.47
N MET A 92 -1.65 -4.58 1.99
CA MET A 92 -1.72 -4.19 3.38
C MET A 92 -2.47 -5.20 4.24
N HIS A 93 -1.74 -5.82 5.17
CA HIS A 93 -2.30 -6.55 6.30
C HIS A 93 -2.13 -5.72 7.58
N SER A 94 -2.93 -6.00 8.61
CA SER A 94 -3.06 -5.24 9.87
C SER A 94 -1.77 -4.82 10.58
N ASN A 95 -0.60 -5.38 10.24
CA ASN A 95 0.73 -4.99 10.74
C ASN A 95 1.90 -5.37 9.79
N ARG A 96 1.61 -5.75 8.54
CA ARG A 96 2.62 -6.22 7.58
C ARG A 96 2.21 -5.76 6.19
N LEU A 97 3.10 -5.07 5.50
CA LEU A 97 2.90 -4.67 4.12
C LEU A 97 3.76 -5.57 3.23
N CYS A 98 3.16 -6.12 2.18
CA CYS A 98 3.88 -6.93 1.20
C CYS A 98 4.00 -6.13 -0.09
N VAL A 99 5.20 -6.08 -0.65
CA VAL A 99 5.50 -5.34 -1.87
C VAL A 99 5.72 -6.32 -3.01
N GLY A 100 5.20 -6.00 -4.19
CA GLY A 100 5.41 -6.78 -5.38
C GLY A 100 5.09 -6.02 -6.66
N ILE A 101 5.16 -6.73 -7.78
CA ILE A 101 4.98 -6.15 -9.10
C ILE A 101 3.50 -5.92 -9.45
N ALA A 102 3.14 -4.68 -9.82
CA ALA A 102 1.78 -4.38 -10.26
C ALA A 102 1.53 -4.83 -11.72
N PRO A 103 0.27 -5.13 -12.08
CA PRO A 103 -0.05 -5.62 -13.42
C PRO A 103 0.08 -4.56 -14.53
N GLY A 104 0.10 -3.27 -14.19
CA GLY A 104 0.39 -2.19 -15.15
C GLY A 104 1.88 -1.97 -15.40
N HIS A 105 2.76 -2.75 -14.78
CA HIS A 105 4.20 -2.59 -14.99
C HIS A 105 4.60 -2.91 -16.44
N CYS A 106 5.60 -2.21 -16.98
CA CYS A 106 6.29 -2.45 -18.25
C CYS A 106 6.48 -3.93 -18.61
N ILE A 107 6.82 -4.78 -17.64
CA ILE A 107 7.02 -6.21 -17.86
C ILE A 107 5.76 -6.86 -18.44
N PHE A 108 4.58 -6.52 -17.92
CA PHE A 108 3.31 -7.04 -18.40
C PHE A 108 2.83 -6.30 -19.65
N THR A 109 2.90 -4.97 -19.64
CA THR A 109 2.43 -4.13 -20.76
C THR A 109 3.18 -4.40 -22.06
N ARG A 110 4.49 -4.67 -21.99
CA ARG A 110 5.35 -4.97 -23.14
C ARG A 110 5.56 -6.47 -23.36
N GLY A 111 5.01 -7.33 -22.49
CA GLY A 111 5.17 -8.79 -22.58
C GLY A 111 6.63 -9.25 -22.47
N LEU A 112 7.42 -8.61 -21.61
CA LEU A 112 8.84 -8.92 -21.47
C LEU A 112 9.04 -10.24 -20.73
N THR A 113 9.99 -11.04 -21.20
CA THR A 113 10.41 -12.25 -20.49
C THR A 113 11.53 -11.90 -19.52
N VAL A 114 11.29 -12.18 -18.24
CA VAL A 114 12.29 -11.99 -17.19
C VAL A 114 13.35 -13.09 -17.28
N LYS A 115 14.63 -12.70 -17.30
CA LYS A 115 15.77 -13.62 -17.39
C LYS A 115 16.33 -13.94 -15.99
N SER A 116 16.61 -12.93 -15.19
CA SER A 116 17.15 -13.08 -13.84
C SER A 116 16.57 -12.04 -12.89
N VAL A 117 16.54 -12.41 -11.62
CA VAL A 117 16.09 -11.58 -10.51
C VAL A 117 17.22 -11.56 -9.50
N GLU A 118 17.77 -10.38 -9.24
CA GLU A 118 18.90 -10.17 -8.35
C GLU A 118 18.46 -9.32 -7.16
N PHE A 119 18.63 -9.85 -5.96
CA PHE A 119 18.38 -9.09 -4.73
C PHE A 119 19.65 -8.38 -4.29
N GLU A 120 19.48 -7.21 -3.68
CA GLU A 120 20.61 -6.47 -3.14
C GLU A 120 21.19 -7.22 -1.93
N PRO A 121 22.52 -7.43 -1.86
CA PRO A 121 23.14 -8.31 -0.86
C PRO A 121 22.93 -7.86 0.60
N SER A 122 22.85 -6.55 0.87
CA SER A 122 22.54 -6.05 2.21
C SER A 122 21.15 -6.47 2.68
N MET A 123 20.19 -6.66 1.76
CA MET A 123 18.86 -7.16 2.06
C MET A 123 18.86 -8.68 2.35
N VAL A 124 19.66 -9.44 1.61
CA VAL A 124 19.78 -10.90 1.74
C VAL A 124 20.43 -11.29 3.06
N GLU A 125 21.46 -10.55 3.48
CA GLU A 125 22.17 -10.80 4.73
C GLU A 125 21.33 -10.45 5.97
N SER A 126 20.32 -9.59 5.80
CA SER A 126 19.48 -9.04 6.88
C SER A 126 18.40 -9.98 7.38
N LYS A 127 18.65 -11.29 7.37
CA LYS A 127 17.71 -12.33 7.79
C LYS A 127 17.29 -12.09 9.24
N VAL A 128 16.06 -11.63 9.42
CA VAL A 128 15.52 -11.26 10.73
C VAL A 128 15.26 -12.51 11.55
N THR A 129 16.20 -12.87 12.42
CA THR A 129 16.08 -14.04 13.29
C THR A 129 15.67 -13.64 14.72
N GLY A 130 14.89 -14.52 15.38
CA GLY A 130 14.51 -14.38 16.79
C GLY A 130 13.16 -13.70 17.07
N LYS A 131 12.57 -14.03 18.23
CA LYS A 131 11.22 -13.58 18.68
C LYS A 131 11.05 -12.05 18.74
N LYS A 132 12.15 -11.29 18.88
CA LYS A 132 12.14 -9.82 18.92
C LYS A 132 12.36 -9.16 17.57
N LYS A 133 12.57 -9.93 16.49
CA LYS A 133 12.83 -9.40 15.14
C LYS A 133 13.93 -8.32 15.13
N LYS A 134 14.97 -8.51 15.94
CA LYS A 134 16.12 -7.61 16.00
C LYS A 134 17.02 -7.93 14.80
N GLY A 135 17.33 -6.94 13.97
CA GLY A 135 18.19 -7.08 12.79
C GLY A 135 17.53 -6.72 11.46
N GLY A 136 16.24 -6.36 11.44
CA GLY A 136 15.60 -5.88 10.21
C GLY A 136 16.20 -4.55 9.76
N VAL A 137 16.70 -4.51 8.52
CA VAL A 137 17.16 -3.27 7.89
C VAL A 137 16.00 -2.30 7.75
N TRP A 138 16.27 -1.04 8.12
CA TRP A 138 15.31 0.03 7.93
C TRP A 138 15.33 0.48 6.47
N LEU A 139 14.20 0.32 5.79
CA LEU A 139 14.01 0.72 4.40
C LEU A 139 13.36 2.09 4.32
N ASN A 140 13.82 2.85 3.35
CA ASN A 140 13.16 4.05 2.87
C ASN A 140 12.36 3.72 1.60
N PRO A 141 11.35 4.52 1.23
CA PRO A 141 10.57 4.29 0.01
C PRO A 141 11.44 4.20 -1.25
N ASP A 142 12.55 4.96 -1.29
CA ASP A 142 13.46 5.03 -2.43
C ASP A 142 14.46 3.87 -2.48
N THR A 143 14.58 3.07 -1.42
CA THR A 143 15.56 1.98 -1.34
C THR A 143 15.24 0.90 -2.36
N VAL A 144 16.22 0.58 -3.21
CA VAL A 144 16.13 -0.52 -4.19
C VAL A 144 16.30 -1.86 -3.45
N VAL A 145 15.35 -2.76 -3.63
CA VAL A 145 15.31 -4.08 -2.99
C VAL A 145 15.75 -5.16 -3.97
N CYS A 146 15.32 -5.06 -5.22
CA CYS A 146 15.55 -6.07 -6.24
C CYS A 146 15.77 -5.42 -7.61
N ARG A 147 16.64 -6.02 -8.42
CA ARG A 147 16.82 -5.69 -9.84
C ARG A 147 16.42 -6.88 -10.68
N VAL A 148 15.62 -6.62 -11.71
CA VAL A 148 15.10 -7.64 -12.60
C VAL A 148 15.61 -7.37 -13.99
N THR A 149 16.32 -8.34 -14.55
CA THR A 149 16.89 -8.24 -15.89
C THR A 149 16.04 -9.04 -16.86
N CYS A 150 15.61 -8.39 -17.94
CA CYS A 150 14.82 -9.01 -19.00
C CYS A 150 15.72 -9.61 -20.08
N THR A 151 15.17 -10.52 -20.90
CA THR A 151 15.87 -11.09 -22.06
C THR A 151 16.32 -10.04 -23.06
N ASN A 152 15.62 -8.91 -23.11
CA ASN A 152 15.92 -7.80 -24.02
C ASN A 152 17.11 -6.94 -23.56
N GLY A 153 17.73 -7.25 -22.41
CA GLY A 153 18.84 -6.51 -21.83
C GLY A 153 18.43 -5.35 -20.92
N GLU A 154 17.13 -5.02 -20.87
CA GLU A 154 16.60 -4.00 -19.96
C GLU A 154 16.60 -4.49 -18.50
N THR A 155 16.91 -3.58 -17.58
CA THR A 155 16.97 -3.86 -16.14
C THR A 155 16.02 -2.93 -15.40
N PHE A 156 15.08 -3.50 -14.64
CA PHE A 156 14.10 -2.76 -13.83
C PHE A 156 14.50 -2.82 -12.35
N SER A 157 14.40 -1.70 -11.65
CA SER A 157 14.80 -1.60 -10.25
C SER A 157 13.58 -1.48 -9.33
N PHE A 158 13.24 -2.56 -8.64
CA PHE A 158 12.15 -2.60 -7.68
C PHE A 158 12.57 -1.99 -6.35
N ARG A 159 11.77 -1.03 -5.89
CA ARG A 159 11.97 -0.29 -4.64
C ARG A 159 11.01 -0.73 -3.55
N SER A 160 11.32 -0.40 -2.31
CA SER A 160 10.45 -0.71 -1.16
C SER A 160 9.09 -0.03 -1.24
N CYS A 161 8.99 1.17 -1.85
CA CYS A 161 7.79 2.05 -1.87
C CYS A 161 7.29 2.49 -0.48
N ILE A 162 7.80 1.88 0.57
CA ILE A 162 7.29 1.94 1.93
C ILE A 162 8.48 2.13 2.85
N ARG A 163 8.29 2.99 3.85
CA ARG A 163 9.20 3.14 4.96
C ARG A 163 8.92 2.10 6.04
N GLY A 164 9.93 1.36 6.47
CA GLY A 164 9.76 0.37 7.54
C GLY A 164 10.89 -0.63 7.67
N ALA A 165 10.79 -1.51 8.66
CA ALA A 165 11.75 -2.58 8.87
C ALA A 165 11.46 -3.75 7.92
N LEU A 166 12.45 -4.13 7.11
CA LEU A 166 12.39 -5.35 6.31
C LEU A 166 12.25 -6.57 7.24
N ILE A 167 11.25 -7.41 6.98
CA ILE A 167 11.05 -8.66 7.73
C ILE A 167 11.66 -9.82 6.94
N GLU A 168 11.32 -9.90 5.67
CA GLU A 168 11.57 -11.07 4.83
C GLU A 168 11.61 -10.65 3.36
N ILE A 169 12.54 -11.22 2.61
CA ILE A 169 12.57 -11.18 1.14
C ILE A 169 12.25 -12.57 0.61
N ASN A 170 11.72 -12.64 -0.60
CA ASN A 170 11.46 -13.92 -1.24
C ASN A 170 12.74 -14.47 -1.89
N GLU A 171 13.55 -15.19 -1.12
CA GLU A 171 14.77 -15.87 -1.61
C GLU A 171 14.47 -16.89 -2.72
N LEU A 172 13.23 -17.39 -2.81
CA LEU A 172 12.78 -18.38 -3.80
C LEU A 172 12.17 -17.73 -5.05
N LEU A 173 12.25 -16.41 -5.18
CA LEU A 173 11.64 -15.70 -6.29
C LEU A 173 12.32 -16.09 -7.60
N THR A 174 11.59 -16.85 -8.42
CA THR A 174 12.01 -17.16 -9.78
C THR A 174 11.35 -16.19 -10.76
N PRO A 175 11.97 -15.90 -11.91
CA PRO A 175 11.37 -15.12 -12.99
C PRO A 175 9.95 -15.57 -13.35
N ALA A 176 9.72 -16.88 -13.38
CA ALA A 176 8.42 -17.46 -13.70
C ALA A 176 7.36 -17.15 -12.64
N LEU A 177 7.72 -17.16 -11.35
CA LEU A 177 6.79 -16.84 -10.26
C LEU A 177 6.38 -15.38 -10.26
N LEU A 178 7.31 -14.48 -10.61
CA LEU A 178 7.08 -13.04 -10.70
C LEU A 178 6.01 -12.71 -11.76
N THR A 179 6.03 -13.39 -12.91
CA THR A 179 5.03 -13.19 -13.99
C THR A 179 3.76 -14.00 -13.78
N THR A 180 3.86 -15.27 -13.34
CA THR A 180 2.70 -16.18 -13.28
C THR A 180 1.82 -15.91 -12.07
N LYS A 181 2.41 -15.57 -10.92
CA LYS A 181 1.71 -15.45 -9.65
C LYS A 181 2.20 -14.24 -8.84
N PRO A 182 2.14 -13.03 -9.39
CA PRO A 182 2.69 -11.83 -8.75
C PRO A 182 2.10 -11.62 -7.36
N PHE A 183 0.78 -11.78 -7.19
CA PHE A 183 0.10 -11.46 -5.94
C PHE A 183 0.21 -12.51 -4.82
N THR A 184 0.64 -13.73 -5.13
CA THR A 184 0.68 -14.84 -4.16
C THR A 184 2.12 -15.24 -3.84
N GLN A 185 2.72 -16.10 -4.65
CA GLN A 185 4.07 -16.62 -4.45
C GLN A 185 5.16 -15.71 -5.03
N GLY A 186 4.79 -14.76 -5.89
CA GLY A 186 5.69 -13.81 -6.55
C GLY A 186 5.89 -12.49 -5.79
N TYR A 187 5.63 -12.45 -4.48
CA TYR A 187 5.96 -11.26 -3.69
C TYR A 187 7.47 -11.03 -3.64
N ILE A 188 7.89 -9.76 -3.55
CA ILE A 188 9.30 -9.39 -3.52
C ILE A 188 9.79 -9.32 -2.08
N ALA A 189 9.10 -8.55 -1.25
CA ALA A 189 9.49 -8.31 0.13
C ALA A 189 8.29 -8.09 1.05
N ILE A 190 8.48 -8.38 2.33
CA ILE A 190 7.54 -8.12 3.41
C ILE A 190 8.19 -7.11 4.36
N VAL A 191 7.53 -5.96 4.48
CA VAL A 191 7.99 -4.81 5.26
C VAL A 191 7.05 -4.56 6.44
N ARG A 192 7.62 -4.20 7.59
CA ARG A 192 6.89 -3.76 8.77
C ARG A 192 7.07 -2.25 8.96
N PRO A 193 6.09 -1.42 8.60
CA PRO A 193 6.11 -0.02 8.95
C PRO A 193 5.85 0.19 10.45
N LYS A 194 6.16 1.39 10.94
CA LYS A 194 5.68 1.82 12.26
C LYS A 194 4.18 2.12 12.18
N PRO A 195 3.38 1.81 13.22
CA PRO A 195 1.94 2.06 13.22
C PRO A 195 1.55 3.52 12.89
N VAL A 196 2.36 4.48 13.35
CA VAL A 196 2.18 5.92 13.10
C VAL A 196 2.35 6.26 11.61
N GLU A 197 3.33 5.65 10.95
CA GLU A 197 3.64 5.91 9.53
C GLU A 197 2.65 5.21 8.58
N ILE A 198 1.87 4.21 9.04
CA ILE A 198 0.93 3.46 8.19
C ILE A 198 -0.10 4.39 7.53
N VAL A 199 -0.60 5.38 8.25
CA VAL A 199 -1.62 6.29 7.72
C VAL A 199 -1.06 7.18 6.62
N GLU A 200 0.18 7.66 6.80
CA GLU A 200 0.90 8.44 5.78
C GLU A 200 1.19 7.60 4.53
N ILE A 201 1.64 6.36 4.73
CA ILE A 201 1.89 5.41 3.63
C ILE A 201 0.59 5.12 2.88
N GLN A 202 -0.53 4.90 3.58
CA GLN A 202 -1.83 4.70 2.94
C GLN A 202 -2.27 5.91 2.12
N ALA A 203 -2.05 7.12 2.62
CA ALA A 203 -2.42 8.35 1.92
C ALA A 203 -1.56 8.61 0.68
N SER A 204 -0.31 8.12 0.67
CA SER A 204 0.59 8.21 -0.48
C SER A 204 0.31 7.19 -1.58
N LEU A 205 -0.49 6.15 -1.31
CA LEU A 205 -0.75 5.05 -2.23
C LEU A 205 -2.14 5.16 -2.87
N LEU A 206 -2.25 4.68 -4.10
CA LEU A 206 -3.50 4.66 -4.84
C LEU A 206 -4.33 3.42 -4.48
N PRO A 207 -5.64 3.56 -4.24
CA PRO A 207 -6.53 2.42 -4.12
C PRO A 207 -6.69 1.71 -5.48
N GLN A 208 -7.16 0.46 -5.43
CA GLN A 208 -7.30 -0.37 -6.64
C GLN A 208 -8.19 0.24 -7.73
N GLN A 209 -9.25 0.96 -7.36
CA GLN A 209 -10.18 1.58 -8.30
C GLN A 209 -9.46 2.64 -9.14
N ASP A 210 -8.88 3.64 -8.47
CA ASP A 210 -8.14 4.73 -9.09
C ASP A 210 -6.98 4.21 -9.97
N TYR A 211 -6.25 3.19 -9.49
CA TYR A 211 -5.16 2.59 -10.27
C TYR A 211 -5.66 1.88 -11.53
N SER A 212 -6.79 1.18 -11.45
CA SER A 212 -7.40 0.51 -12.60
C SER A 212 -7.87 1.51 -13.65
N GLU A 213 -8.40 2.65 -13.22
CA GLU A 213 -8.80 3.74 -14.10
C GLU A 213 -7.59 4.40 -14.77
N LEU A 214 -6.55 4.72 -14.00
CA LEU A 214 -5.32 5.35 -14.48
C LEU A 214 -4.61 4.52 -15.56
N ARG A 215 -4.58 3.19 -15.38
CA ARG A 215 -3.91 2.25 -16.32
C ARG A 215 -4.87 1.55 -17.28
N HIS A 216 -6.16 1.90 -17.27
CA HIS A 216 -7.22 1.24 -18.04
C HIS A 216 -7.21 -0.29 -17.91
N LEU A 217 -6.93 -0.80 -16.71
CA LEU A 217 -6.85 -2.23 -16.42
C LEU A 217 -8.24 -2.81 -16.19
N THR A 218 -8.45 -4.02 -16.70
CA THR A 218 -9.68 -4.78 -16.44
C THR A 218 -9.50 -5.71 -15.25
N ALA A 219 -10.61 -6.21 -14.70
CA ALA A 219 -10.59 -7.15 -13.59
C ALA A 219 -9.78 -8.45 -13.88
N ALA A 220 -9.56 -8.79 -15.15
CA ALA A 220 -8.75 -9.93 -15.56
C ALA A 220 -7.25 -9.74 -15.25
N SER A 221 -6.76 -8.49 -15.25
CA SER A 221 -5.35 -8.16 -15.01
C SER A 221 -4.91 -8.36 -13.55
N PHE A 222 -5.85 -8.61 -12.64
CA PHE A 222 -5.59 -8.76 -11.20
C PHE A 222 -5.65 -10.21 -10.70
N ARG A 223 -5.78 -11.18 -11.62
CA ARG A 223 -5.90 -12.61 -11.33
C ARG A 223 -4.55 -13.31 -11.16
#